data_AF-A0AA87ASS5-F1
#
_entry.id   AF-A0AA87ASS5-F1
#
_cell.length_a   1.000
_cell.length_b   1.000
_cell.length_c   1.000
_cell.angle_alpha   90.00
_cell.angle_beta   90.00
_cell.angle_gamma   90.00
#
_symmetry.space_group_name_H-M   'P 1'
#
loop_
_entity.id
_entity.type
_entity.pdbx_description
1 polymer ?
#
loop_
_entity_poly.entity_id
_entity_poly.type
_entity_poly.pdbx_seq_one_letter_code
_entity_poly.pdbx_strand_id
1 'polypeptide(L)'
;MKLKYSGLTASGNTHPKFTRGDIYRDQYGGMVTIKGVAERRITYRREGYEYDCVMPVYQFRRDFTLVQAAPRSKPTSREKARANIQEIKKMLNVFRGKK
;
A
#
# COMPACT_ATOMS: atom_id res chain seq x y z
N MET A 1 31.20 -9.16 -24.74
CA MET A 1 30.93 -7.98 -23.89
C MET A 1 30.19 -8.44 -22.64
N LYS A 2 30.65 -8.06 -21.45
CA LYS A 2 30.06 -8.52 -20.18
C LYS A 2 28.88 -7.62 -19.83
N LEU A 3 27.65 -8.15 -19.84
CA LEU A 3 26.46 -7.43 -19.41
C LEU A 3 26.62 -7.07 -17.92
N LYS A 4 26.79 -5.78 -17.62
CA LYS A 4 26.74 -5.27 -16.26
C LYS A 4 25.25 -5.08 -15.93
N TYR A 5 24.68 -6.00 -15.15
CA TYR A 5 23.41 -5.74 -14.48
C TYR A 5 23.68 -4.65 -13.44
N SER A 6 23.50 -3.38 -13.84
CA SER A 6 23.50 -2.26 -12.89
C SER A 6 22.40 -2.53 -11.87
N GLY A 7 22.80 -2.83 -10.64
CA GLY A 7 21.87 -3.12 -9.56
C GLY A 7 20.85 -2.01 -9.45
N LEU A 8 19.60 -2.31 -9.82
CA LEU A 8 18.43 -1.50 -9.55
C LEU A 8 18.11 -1.61 -8.06
N THR A 9 19.01 -1.14 -7.19
CA THR A 9 18.63 -0.75 -5.84
C THR A 9 18.09 0.67 -5.91
N ALA A 10 17.01 0.87 -6.65
CA ALA A 10 16.14 2.02 -6.46
C ALA A 10 15.39 1.80 -5.15
N SER A 11 16.07 1.96 -4.02
CA SER A 11 15.50 1.87 -2.68
C SER A 11 14.72 3.13 -2.31
N GLY A 12 14.09 3.78 -3.29
CA GLY A 12 13.16 4.86 -3.02
C GLY A 12 11.95 4.25 -2.32
N ASN A 13 11.63 4.74 -1.12
CA ASN A 13 10.38 4.41 -0.47
C ASN A 13 9.26 4.76 -1.45
N THR A 14 8.67 3.74 -2.08
CA THR A 14 7.48 3.95 -2.91
C THR A 14 6.47 4.62 -2.00
N HIS A 15 6.10 5.86 -2.32
CA HIS A 15 5.13 6.60 -1.51
C HIS A 15 3.91 5.71 -1.27
N PRO A 16 3.43 5.58 -0.02
CA PRO A 16 2.30 4.72 0.29
C PRO A 16 1.16 5.01 -0.68
N LYS A 17 0.70 3.96 -1.38
CA LYS A 17 -0.44 4.08 -2.27
C LYS A 17 -1.65 4.43 -1.41
N PHE A 18 -2.30 5.56 -1.72
CA PHE A 18 -3.57 5.93 -1.11
C PHE A 18 -4.58 4.81 -1.29
N THR A 19 -5.25 4.47 -0.20
CA THR A 19 -6.23 3.40 -0.14
C THR A 19 -7.53 3.93 0.46
N ARG A 20 -8.67 3.46 -0.07
CA ARG A 20 -9.98 3.78 0.52
C ARG A 20 -10.01 3.30 1.96
N GLY A 21 -10.43 4.17 2.87
CA GLY A 21 -10.47 3.93 4.31
C GLY A 21 -9.20 4.38 5.06
N ASP A 22 -8.14 4.79 4.36
CA ASP A 22 -6.99 5.40 5.04
C ASP A 22 -7.45 6.67 5.77
N ILE A 23 -6.91 6.90 6.97
CA ILE A 23 -7.16 8.08 7.78
C ILE A 23 -5.91 8.97 7.77
N TYR A 24 -6.11 10.22 7.39
CA TYR A 24 -5.09 11.25 7.31
C TYR A 24 -5.45 12.42 8.24
N ARG A 25 -4.42 13.16 8.65
CA ARG A 25 -4.54 14.42 9.40
C ARG A 25 -4.09 15.57 8.53
N ASP A 26 -4.87 16.65 8.50
CA ASP A 26 -4.49 17.87 7.80
C ASP A 26 -3.58 18.78 8.65
N GLN A 27 -3.04 19.82 8.03
CA GLN A 27 -2.18 20.83 8.68
C GLN A 27 -2.85 21.59 9.84
N TYR A 28 -4.18 21.60 9.94
CA TYR A 28 -4.94 22.23 11.03
C TYR A 28 -5.31 21.24 12.14
N GLY A 29 -4.90 19.98 11.98
CA GLY A 29 -5.13 18.91 12.94
C GLY A 29 -6.43 18.13 12.72
N GLY A 30 -7.22 18.45 11.70
CA GLY A 30 -8.47 17.77 11.37
C GLY A 30 -8.25 16.42 10.71
N MET A 31 -9.10 15.45 11.05
CA MET A 31 -9.02 14.08 10.54
C MET A 31 -9.88 13.93 9.28
N VAL A 32 -9.35 13.20 8.31
CA VAL A 32 -10.03 12.89 7.05
C VAL A 32 -9.91 11.42 6.70
N THR A 33 -10.98 10.87 6.13
CA THR A 33 -11.00 9.49 5.63
C THR A 33 -11.04 9.48 4.12
N ILE A 34 -10.14 8.72 3.49
CA ILE A 34 -10.15 8.53 2.03
C ILE A 34 -11.40 7.74 1.61
N LYS A 35 -12.21 8.31 0.73
CA LYS A 35 -13.40 7.68 0.14
C LYS A 35 -13.13 7.10 -1.25
N GLY A 36 -12.24 7.72 -2.00
CA GLY A 36 -11.91 7.29 -3.36
C GLY A 36 -10.54 7.81 -3.82
N VAL A 37 -9.91 7.03 -4.69
CA VAL A 37 -8.62 7.36 -5.31
C VAL A 37 -8.77 7.15 -6.81
N ALA A 38 -8.63 8.24 -7.56
CA ALA A 38 -8.53 8.23 -9.02
C ALA A 38 -7.14 8.73 -9.42
N GLU A 39 -6.75 8.52 -10.68
CA GLU A 39 -5.38 8.73 -11.18
C GLU A 39 -4.71 10.02 -10.68
N ARG A 40 -5.42 11.15 -10.77
CA ARG A 40 -4.90 12.47 -10.36
C ARG A 40 -5.70 13.12 -9.22
N ARG A 41 -6.69 12.44 -8.65
CA ARG A 41 -7.61 13.02 -7.65
C ARG A 41 -7.85 12.09 -6.47
N ILE A 42 -7.92 12.68 -5.28
CA ILE A 42 -8.33 12.05 -4.03
C ILE A 42 -9.69 12.58 -3.65
N THR A 43 -10.61 11.67 -3.30
CA THR A 43 -11.88 11.99 -2.68
C THR A 43 -11.80 11.61 -1.20
N TYR A 44 -12.09 12.53 -0.30
CA TYR A 44 -12.01 12.32 1.14
C TYR A 44 -13.15 12.99 1.88
N ARG A 45 -13.40 12.54 3.10
CA ARG A 45 -14.43 13.07 4.00
C ARG A 45 -13.77 13.62 5.26
N ARG A 46 -14.10 14.86 5.65
CA ARG A 46 -13.69 15.43 6.94
C ARG A 46 -14.61 14.94 8.05
N GLU A 47 -14.04 14.71 9.23
CA GLU A 47 -14.82 14.47 10.44
C GLU A 47 -15.71 15.70 10.74
N GLY A 48 -16.99 15.46 11.05
CA GLY A 48 -17.96 16.53 11.31
C GLY A 48 -18.49 17.27 10.06
N TYR A 49 -18.16 16.82 8.84
CA TYR A 49 -18.66 17.43 7.60
C TYR A 49 -19.41 16.42 6.72
N GLU A 50 -20.54 16.82 6.15
CA GLU A 50 -21.46 15.90 5.45
C GLU A 50 -21.23 15.77 3.94
N TYR A 51 -20.19 16.40 3.37
CA TYR A 51 -19.89 16.27 1.95
C TYR A 51 -18.48 15.77 1.67
N ASP A 52 -18.32 15.07 0.55
CA ASP A 52 -17.02 14.61 0.10
C ASP A 52 -16.25 15.77 -0.55
N CYS A 53 -15.00 15.92 -0.18
CA CYS A 53 -14.07 16.83 -0.80
C CYS A 53 -13.27 16.10 -1.88
N VAL A 54 -13.00 16.79 -2.98
CA VAL A 54 -12.14 16.28 -4.06
C VAL A 54 -10.93 17.19 -4.18
N MET A 55 -9.74 16.61 -4.22
CA MET A 55 -8.48 17.35 -4.29
C MET A 55 -7.49 16.65 -5.21
N PRO A 56 -6.60 17.37 -5.91
CA PRO A 56 -5.50 16.75 -6.63
C PRO A 56 -4.58 15.95 -5.71
N VAL A 57 -4.08 14.81 -6.21
CA VAL A 57 -3.18 13.91 -5.46
C VAL A 57 -1.95 14.65 -4.94
N TYR A 58 -1.36 15.53 -5.75
CA TYR A 58 -0.15 16.27 -5.36
C TYR A 58 -0.40 17.18 -4.16
N GLN A 59 -1.57 17.85 -4.12
CA GLN A 59 -1.93 18.77 -3.06
C GLN A 59 -2.24 17.99 -1.78
N PHE A 60 -2.99 16.89 -1.91
CA PHE A 60 -3.28 16.02 -0.77
C PHE A 60 -2.00 15.46 -0.13
N ARG A 61 -1.00 15.07 -0.94
CA ARG A 61 0.31 14.60 -0.43
C ARG A 61 1.07 15.66 0.36
N ARG A 62 0.95 16.92 -0.02
CA ARG A 62 1.67 18.04 0.62
C ARG A 62 1.00 18.43 1.94
N ASP A 63 -0.33 18.45 1.96
CA ASP A 63 -1.09 19.10 3.04
C ASP A 63 -1.59 18.10 4.12
N PHE A 64 -1.41 16.79 3.91
CA PHE A 64 -1.94 15.75 4.80
C PHE A 64 -0.89 14.69 5.16
N THR A 65 -0.95 14.20 6.40
CA THR A 65 -0.09 13.14 6.93
C THR A 65 -0.90 11.89 7.26
N LEU A 66 -0.41 10.70 6.89
CA LEU A 66 -1.08 9.43 7.18
C LEU A 66 -1.08 9.17 8.70
N VAL A 67 -2.25 8.87 9.26
CA VAL A 67 -2.41 8.47 10.67
C VAL A 67 -2.69 6.99 10.80
N GLN A 68 -3.61 6.46 9.98
CA GLN A 68 -3.98 5.05 10.01
C GLN A 68 -4.17 4.54 8.59
N ALA A 69 -3.44 3.46 8.25
CA ALA A 69 -3.67 2.77 7.00
C ALA A 69 -4.89 1.85 7.14
N ALA A 70 -5.77 1.86 6.14
CA ALA A 70 -6.80 0.86 6.01
C ALA A 70 -6.16 -0.54 5.98
N PRO A 71 -6.82 -1.55 6.56
CA PRO A 71 -6.36 -2.92 6.44
C PRO A 71 -6.28 -3.29 4.96
N ARG A 72 -5.06 -3.40 4.43
CA ARG A 72 -4.82 -4.03 3.14
C ARG A 72 -5.33 -5.48 3.24
N SER A 73 -5.91 -6.00 2.16
CA SER A 73 -6.52 -7.34 2.05
C SER A 73 -6.00 -8.30 3.14
N LYS A 74 -6.91 -8.86 3.96
CA LYS A 74 -6.59 -9.62 5.18
C LYS A 74 -5.25 -10.34 5.02
N PRO A 75 -4.22 -10.03 5.83
CA PRO A 75 -2.99 -10.80 5.76
C PRO A 75 -3.39 -12.26 5.94
N THR A 76 -3.01 -13.10 4.97
CA THR A 76 -3.01 -14.55 5.17
C THR A 76 -2.36 -14.78 6.53
N SER A 77 -3.04 -15.43 7.48
CA SER A 77 -2.52 -15.59 8.84
C SER A 77 -1.07 -16.07 8.76
N ARG A 78 -0.21 -15.65 9.70
CA ARG A 78 1.22 -15.99 9.66
C ARG A 78 1.43 -17.50 9.48
N GLU A 79 0.52 -18.30 10.05
CA GLU A 79 0.44 -19.74 9.89
C GLU A 79 0.07 -20.17 8.47
N LYS A 80 -0.99 -19.60 7.87
CA LYS A 80 -1.39 -19.92 6.50
C LYS A 80 -0.32 -19.49 5.47
N ALA A 81 0.42 -18.40 5.74
CA ALA A 81 1.58 -18.02 4.94
C ALA A 81 2.73 -19.03 5.07
N ARG A 82 3.02 -19.50 6.28
CA ARG A 82 4.03 -20.55 6.54
C ARG A 82 3.66 -21.88 5.86
N ALA A 83 2.39 -22.27 5.94
CA ALA A 83 1.88 -23.49 5.29
C ALA A 83 2.09 -23.42 3.77
N ASN A 84 1.68 -22.32 3.12
CA ASN A 84 1.90 -22.11 1.69
C ASN A 84 3.40 -22.17 1.32
N ILE A 85 4.28 -21.57 2.13
CA ILE A 85 5.73 -21.62 1.90
C ILE A 85 6.27 -23.05 2.01
N GLN A 86 5.83 -23.82 3.01
CA GLN A 86 6.24 -25.22 3.18
C GLN A 86 5.78 -26.09 2.00
N GLU A 87 4.57 -25.86 1.51
CA GLU A 87 4.02 -26.58 0.37
C GLU A 87 4.80 -26.33 -0.92
N ILE A 88 5.14 -25.06 -1.20
CA ILE A 88 6.03 -24.70 -2.31
C ILE A 88 7.40 -25.37 -2.17
N LYS A 89 7.99 -25.37 -0.96
CA LYS A 89 9.27 -26.06 -0.71
C LYS A 89 9.19 -27.56 -0.97
N LYS A 90 8.10 -28.21 -0.56
CA LYS A 90 7.86 -29.64 -0.79
C LYS A 90 7.80 -29.94 -2.28
N MET A 91 7.03 -29.15 -3.05
CA MET A 91 6.93 -29.31 -4.50
C MET A 91 8.29 -29.15 -5.19
N LEU A 92 9.08 -28.13 -4.81
CA LEU A 92 10.41 -27.90 -5.37
C LEU A 92 11.39 -29.04 -5.08
N ASN A 93 11.32 -29.63 -3.88
CA ASN A 93 12.17 -30.77 -3.52
C ASN A 93 11.80 -32.05 -4.30
N VAL A 94 10.51 -32.29 -4.55
CA VAL A 94 10.05 -33.41 -5.39
C VAL A 94 10.56 -33.28 -6.83
N PHE A 95 10.59 -32.06 -7.37
CA PHE A 95 11.16 -31.80 -8.69
C PHE A 95 12.69 -31.99 -8.74
N ARG A 96 13.41 -31.66 -7.65
CA ARG A 96 14.88 -31.79 -7.60
C ARG A 96 15.38 -33.22 -7.35
N GLY A 97 14.57 -34.09 -6.75
CA GLY A 97 14.91 -35.48 -6.47
C GLY A 97 14.69 -36.46 -7.63
N LYS A 98 14.15 -36.02 -8.77
CA LYS A 98 13.96 -36.85 -9.98
C LYS A 98 15.18 -36.83 -10.93
N LYS A 99 16.39 -37.00 -10.38
CA LYS A 99 17.61 -37.17 -11.17
C LYS A 99 18.20 -38.55 -10.95
#